data_AF-A0A7S3ME17-F1
#
_entry.id   AF-A0A7S3ME17-F1
#
_cell.length_a   1.000
_cell.length_b   1.000
_cell.length_c   1.000
_cell.angle_alpha   90.00
_cell.angle_beta   90.00
_cell.angle_gamma   90.00
#
_symmetry.space_group_name_H-M   'P 1'
#
loop_
_entity.id
_entity.type
_entity.pdbx_description
1 polymer ?
#
loop_
_entity_poly.entity_id
_entity_poly.type
_entity_poly.pdbx_seq_one_letter_code
_entity_poly.pdbx_strand_id
1 'polypeptide(L)'
;DFPGGTAIHTAAIPIMNYGLINLRGSAYNAANVQSAQTAMYKIFSIAAIRAVIKYSWTARGDGTLNEEYLAECWAYWRSASGYISTVNKATVQEIDALLDWSLTSIPATTPCEIKTKVESMYKALGISCAMVGVWNDAPAGSCLASPCSDTSNTHTLLA
;
A
#
# COMPACT_ATOMS: atom_id res chain seq x y z
N ASP A 1 10.21 -4.01 -7.55
CA ASP A 1 9.70 -2.66 -7.87
C ASP A 1 9.97 -1.63 -6.77
N PHE A 2 9.99 -2.00 -5.48
CA PHE A 2 10.29 -1.05 -4.39
C PHE A 2 11.52 -1.54 -3.59
N PRO A 3 12.74 -1.48 -4.16
CA PRO A 3 13.92 -2.20 -3.64
C PRO A 3 14.39 -1.73 -2.26
N GLY A 4 14.15 -0.47 -1.90
CA GLY A 4 14.46 0.05 -0.56
C GLY A 4 13.36 -0.21 0.48
N GLY A 5 12.22 -0.75 0.07
CA GLY A 5 11.09 -1.03 0.95
C GLY A 5 11.18 -2.39 1.63
N THR A 6 10.32 -2.63 2.61
CA THR A 6 10.22 -3.95 3.27
C THR A 6 9.91 -5.06 2.26
N ALA A 7 10.65 -6.17 2.36
CA ALA A 7 10.46 -7.37 1.55
C ALA A 7 9.22 -8.16 2.01
N ILE A 8 8.03 -7.66 1.66
CA ILE A 8 6.74 -8.20 2.14
C ILE A 8 6.49 -9.66 1.72
N HIS A 9 7.01 -10.09 0.57
CA HIS A 9 6.86 -11.48 0.10
C HIS A 9 7.54 -12.47 1.04
N THR A 10 8.78 -12.19 1.44
CA THR A 10 9.53 -13.07 2.36
C THR A 10 9.10 -12.91 3.81
N ALA A 11 8.59 -11.72 4.20
CA ALA A 11 8.10 -11.47 5.55
C ALA A 11 6.76 -12.16 5.87
N ALA A 12 5.91 -12.41 4.87
CA ALA A 12 4.57 -12.96 5.07
C ALA A 12 4.56 -14.35 5.72
N ILE A 13 5.41 -15.27 5.25
CA ILE A 13 5.42 -16.65 5.75
C ILE A 13 5.81 -16.72 7.24
N PRO A 14 6.92 -16.08 7.70
CA PRO A 14 7.25 -16.03 9.13
C PRO A 14 6.13 -15.45 10.00
N ILE A 15 5.45 -14.39 9.55
CA ILE A 15 4.34 -13.76 10.29
C ILE A 15 3.17 -14.72 10.43
N MET A 16 2.77 -15.39 9.33
CA MET A 16 1.70 -16.38 9.38
C MET A 16 2.06 -17.55 10.30
N ASN A 17 3.30 -18.05 10.23
CA ASN A 17 3.77 -19.12 11.11
C ASN A 17 3.78 -18.71 12.58
N TYR A 18 4.20 -17.48 12.89
CA TYR A 18 4.13 -16.92 14.24
C TYR A 18 2.69 -16.91 14.75
N GLY A 19 1.73 -16.44 13.95
CA GLY A 19 0.31 -16.50 14.29
C GLY A 19 -0.19 -17.94 14.50
N LEU A 20 0.16 -18.87 13.61
CA LEU A 20 -0.25 -20.27 13.69
C LEU A 20 0.26 -20.98 14.95
N ILE A 21 1.52 -20.76 15.32
CA ILE A 21 2.10 -21.34 16.55
C ILE A 21 1.38 -20.81 17.78
N ASN A 22 1.05 -19.52 17.82
CA ASN A 22 0.32 -18.92 18.94
C ASN A 22 -1.18 -19.26 18.95
N LEU A 23 -1.73 -19.73 17.83
CA LEU A 23 -3.12 -20.18 17.72
C LEU A 23 -3.29 -21.68 18.05
N ARG A 24 -2.38 -22.52 17.55
CA ARG A 24 -2.51 -23.99 17.51
C ARG A 24 -1.40 -24.72 18.28
N GLY A 25 -0.46 -23.98 18.88
CA GLY A 25 0.59 -24.55 19.70
C GLY A 25 0.07 -25.14 21.02
N SER A 26 0.99 -25.48 21.92
CA SER A 26 0.65 -26.07 23.23
C SER A 26 -0.17 -25.13 24.13
N ALA A 27 -0.09 -23.82 23.91
CA ALA A 27 -0.88 -22.80 24.59
C ALA A 27 -1.33 -21.72 23.61
N TYR A 28 -2.62 -21.38 23.65
CA TYR A 28 -3.19 -20.26 22.91
C TYR A 28 -2.70 -18.93 23.48
N ASN A 29 -2.24 -18.02 22.62
CA ASN A 29 -1.88 -16.65 22.98
C ASN A 29 -2.60 -15.64 22.08
N ALA A 30 -3.69 -15.07 22.59
CA ALA A 30 -4.54 -14.12 21.87
C ALA A 30 -3.77 -12.89 21.37
N ALA A 31 -2.92 -12.29 22.21
CA ALA A 31 -2.18 -11.07 21.87
C ALA A 31 -1.21 -11.31 20.71
N ASN A 32 -0.49 -12.44 20.72
CA ASN A 32 0.44 -12.79 19.66
C ASN A 32 -0.28 -13.12 18.35
N VAL A 33 -1.43 -13.81 18.42
CA VAL A 33 -2.28 -14.05 17.23
C VAL A 33 -2.76 -12.71 16.64
N GLN A 34 -3.20 -11.77 17.47
CA GLN A 34 -3.62 -10.44 17.03
C GLN A 34 -2.46 -9.61 16.44
N SER A 35 -1.27 -9.69 17.03
CA SER A 35 -0.06 -9.05 16.48
C SER A 35 0.26 -9.61 15.09
N ALA A 36 0.21 -10.94 14.92
CA ALA A 36 0.42 -11.60 13.63
C ALA A 36 -0.62 -11.18 12.57
N GLN A 37 -1.90 -11.14 12.95
CA GLN A 37 -2.98 -10.69 12.08
C GLN A 37 -2.77 -9.25 11.62
N THR A 38 -2.44 -8.36 12.56
CA THR A 38 -2.18 -6.94 12.27
C THR A 38 -0.98 -6.78 11.33
N ALA A 39 0.08 -7.56 11.54
CA ALA A 39 1.24 -7.57 10.67
C ALA A 39 0.91 -8.03 9.23
N MET A 40 0.01 -9.01 9.06
CA MET A 40 -0.48 -9.40 7.73
C MET A 40 -1.31 -8.31 7.05
N TYR A 41 -2.16 -7.59 7.79
CA TYR A 41 -2.87 -6.44 7.23
C TYR A 41 -1.93 -5.34 6.75
N LYS A 42 -0.82 -5.10 7.47
CA LYS A 42 0.25 -4.20 7.00
C LYS A 42 0.89 -4.69 5.71
N ILE A 43 1.18 -6.00 5.58
CA ILE A 43 1.71 -6.58 4.33
C ILE A 43 0.78 -6.32 3.15
N PHE A 44 -0.51 -6.62 3.29
CA PHE A 44 -1.48 -6.42 2.22
C PHE A 44 -1.65 -4.94 1.89
N SER A 45 -1.67 -4.07 2.90
CA SER A 45 -1.75 -2.62 2.71
C SER A 45 -0.54 -2.09 1.94
N ILE A 46 0.69 -2.50 2.30
CA ILE A 46 1.91 -2.11 1.59
C ILE A 46 1.88 -2.59 0.13
N ALA A 47 1.42 -3.81 -0.12
CA ALA A 47 1.30 -4.34 -1.49
C ALA A 47 0.35 -3.48 -2.33
N ALA A 48 -0.87 -3.21 -1.82
CA ALA A 48 -1.87 -2.41 -2.51
C ALA A 48 -1.43 -0.96 -2.72
N ILE A 49 -0.78 -0.35 -1.72
CA ILE A 49 -0.23 1.01 -1.79
C ILE A 49 0.87 1.10 -2.85
N ARG A 50 1.79 0.13 -2.89
CA ARG A 50 2.84 0.08 -3.93
C ARG A 50 2.22 -0.05 -5.32
N ALA A 51 1.22 -0.91 -5.47
CA ALA A 51 0.53 -1.11 -6.73
C ALA A 51 -0.19 0.16 -7.20
N VAL A 52 -0.94 0.83 -6.31
CA VAL A 52 -1.69 2.04 -6.69
C VAL A 52 -0.76 3.21 -7.05
N ILE A 53 0.40 3.34 -6.39
CA ILE A 53 1.44 4.31 -6.76
C ILE A 53 1.98 4.04 -8.16
N LYS A 54 2.35 2.79 -8.45
CA LYS A 54 2.90 2.40 -9.77
C LYS A 54 1.85 2.53 -10.87
N TYR A 55 0.73 1.83 -10.72
CA TYR A 55 -0.23 1.67 -11.79
C TYR A 55 -1.10 2.90 -12.03
N SER A 56 -1.23 3.84 -11.08
CA SER A 56 -1.86 5.13 -11.39
C SER A 56 -1.06 5.92 -12.43
N TRP A 57 0.27 5.86 -12.39
CA TRP A 57 1.12 6.45 -13.43
C TRP A 57 1.06 5.65 -14.74
N THR A 58 1.16 4.33 -14.67
CA THR A 58 1.13 3.49 -15.87
C THR A 58 -0.22 3.55 -16.59
N ALA A 59 -1.32 3.63 -15.84
CA ALA A 59 -2.67 3.85 -16.36
C ALA A 59 -2.80 5.23 -17.02
N ARG A 60 -2.20 6.28 -16.46
CA ARG A 60 -2.17 7.59 -17.13
C ARG A 60 -1.51 7.52 -18.51
N GLY A 61 -0.48 6.67 -18.65
CA GLY A 61 0.34 6.61 -19.86
C GLY A 61 1.00 7.94 -20.20
N ASP A 62 1.39 8.12 -21.46
CA ASP A 62 1.95 9.38 -21.98
C ASP A 62 0.86 10.42 -22.30
N GLY A 63 -0.17 10.51 -21.45
CA GLY A 63 -1.34 11.38 -21.63
C GLY A 63 -2.50 10.73 -22.37
N THR A 64 -2.36 9.46 -22.74
CA THR A 64 -3.46 8.60 -23.21
C THR A 64 -3.67 7.48 -22.19
N LEU A 65 -4.91 7.34 -21.72
CA LEU A 65 -5.28 6.31 -20.76
C LEU A 65 -4.92 4.93 -21.29
N ASN A 66 -4.24 4.15 -20.46
CA ASN A 66 -4.10 2.71 -20.63
C ASN A 66 -5.12 2.01 -19.71
N GLU A 67 -6.19 1.52 -20.32
CA GLU A 67 -7.32 0.89 -19.62
C GLU A 67 -6.92 -0.40 -18.90
N GLU A 68 -5.99 -1.18 -19.47
CA GLU A 68 -5.45 -2.40 -18.85
C GLU A 68 -4.80 -2.06 -17.50
N TYR A 69 -3.93 -1.06 -17.47
CA TYR A 69 -3.29 -0.64 -16.23
C TYR A 69 -4.24 0.07 -15.27
N LEU A 70 -5.31 0.72 -15.74
CA LEU A 70 -6.36 1.22 -14.84
C LEU A 70 -7.07 0.05 -14.14
N ALA A 71 -7.42 -0.99 -14.89
CA ALA A 71 -8.04 -2.19 -14.34
C ALA A 71 -7.12 -2.90 -13.32
N GLU A 72 -5.83 -3.04 -13.64
CA GLU A 72 -4.84 -3.58 -12.69
C GLU A 72 -4.71 -2.69 -11.44
N CYS A 73 -4.59 -1.38 -11.61
CA CYS A 73 -4.50 -0.42 -10.51
C CYS A 73 -5.66 -0.58 -9.54
N TRP A 74 -6.89 -0.60 -10.08
CA TRP A 74 -8.10 -0.81 -9.31
C TRP A 74 -8.09 -2.16 -8.60
N ALA A 75 -7.79 -3.26 -9.31
CA ALA A 75 -7.85 -4.60 -8.74
C ALA A 75 -6.88 -4.77 -7.57
N TYR A 76 -5.63 -4.31 -7.73
CA TYR A 76 -4.64 -4.37 -6.65
C TYR A 76 -5.00 -3.45 -5.49
N TRP A 77 -5.49 -2.24 -5.75
CA TRP A 77 -5.96 -1.34 -4.69
C TRP A 77 -7.10 -1.97 -3.87
N ARG A 78 -8.08 -2.58 -4.57
CA ARG A 78 -9.24 -3.23 -3.93
C ARG A 78 -8.86 -4.41 -3.03
N SER A 79 -7.71 -5.05 -3.25
CA SER A 79 -7.24 -6.16 -2.40
C SER A 79 -7.04 -5.78 -0.92
N ALA A 80 -6.77 -4.51 -0.61
CA ALA A 80 -6.56 -4.05 0.77
C ALA A 80 -7.32 -2.77 1.14
N SER A 81 -7.89 -2.02 0.18
CA SER A 81 -8.62 -0.75 0.43
C SER A 81 -9.70 -0.87 1.51
N GLY A 82 -10.38 -2.01 1.62
CA GLY A 82 -11.37 -2.27 2.67
C GLY A 82 -10.77 -2.16 4.07
N TYR A 83 -9.60 -2.76 4.30
CA TYR A 83 -8.87 -2.60 5.57
C TYR A 83 -8.33 -1.19 5.74
N ILE A 84 -7.75 -0.60 4.68
CA ILE A 84 -7.20 0.77 4.73
C ILE A 84 -8.30 1.79 5.09
N SER A 85 -9.55 1.55 4.69
CA SER A 85 -10.68 2.41 5.02
C SER A 85 -10.98 2.50 6.52
N THR A 86 -10.47 1.56 7.33
CA THR A 86 -10.63 1.58 8.79
C THR A 86 -9.86 2.73 9.44
N VAL A 87 -8.79 3.23 8.80
CA VAL A 87 -7.99 4.34 9.32
C VAL A 87 -8.41 5.69 8.75
N ASN A 88 -8.88 5.72 7.50
CA ASN A 88 -9.42 6.93 6.87
C ASN A 88 -10.33 6.56 5.69
N LYS A 89 -11.63 6.42 5.96
CA LYS A 89 -12.62 6.08 4.94
C LYS A 89 -12.74 7.13 3.83
N ALA A 90 -12.71 8.41 4.19
CA ALA A 90 -12.89 9.50 3.22
C ALA A 90 -11.76 9.50 2.19
N THR A 91 -10.50 9.42 2.63
CA THR A 91 -9.35 9.36 1.74
C THR A 91 -9.37 8.12 0.84
N VAL A 92 -9.82 6.97 1.33
CA VAL A 92 -9.98 5.78 0.48
C VAL A 92 -11.03 5.99 -0.60
N GLN A 93 -12.17 6.61 -0.27
CA GLN A 93 -13.21 6.92 -1.26
C GLN A 93 -12.75 7.94 -2.30
N GLU A 94 -11.94 8.91 -1.91
CA GLU A 94 -11.30 9.83 -2.84
C GLU A 94 -10.36 9.09 -3.80
N ILE A 95 -9.55 8.13 -3.31
CA ILE A 95 -8.70 7.29 -4.17
C ILE A 95 -9.57 6.40 -5.08
N ASP A 96 -10.64 5.80 -4.56
CA ASP A 96 -11.56 4.98 -5.37
C ASP A 96 -12.12 5.79 -6.55
N ALA A 97 -12.49 7.06 -6.34
CA ALA A 97 -12.95 7.96 -7.40
C ALA A 97 -11.86 8.32 -8.42
N LEU A 98 -10.60 8.46 -7.98
CA LEU A 98 -9.45 8.68 -8.87
C LEU A 98 -9.08 7.47 -9.73
N LEU A 99 -9.65 6.30 -9.42
CA LEU A 99 -9.43 5.02 -10.10
C LEU A 99 -10.72 4.47 -10.72
N ASP A 100 -11.74 5.31 -10.88
CA ASP A 100 -13.04 4.88 -11.40
C ASP A 100 -12.88 4.28 -12.81
N TRP A 101 -13.48 3.12 -13.05
CA TRP A 101 -13.38 2.42 -14.34
C TRP A 101 -14.08 3.14 -15.50
N SER A 102 -14.95 4.11 -15.21
CA SER A 102 -15.58 4.97 -16.22
C SER A 102 -14.67 6.11 -16.69
N LEU A 103 -13.48 6.28 -16.10
CA LEU A 103 -12.52 7.27 -16.54
C LEU A 103 -12.10 6.99 -17.99
N THR A 104 -12.16 8.02 -18.82
CA THR A 104 -11.63 8.00 -20.20
C THR A 104 -10.28 8.68 -20.31
N SER A 105 -9.82 9.32 -19.22
CA SER A 105 -8.51 9.95 -19.10
C SER A 105 -8.11 10.05 -17.63
N ILE A 106 -6.81 10.12 -17.36
CA ILE A 106 -6.26 10.37 -16.02
C ILE A 106 -5.46 11.67 -16.06
N PRO A 107 -5.84 12.70 -15.29
CA PRO A 107 -5.07 13.94 -15.18
C PRO A 107 -3.61 13.70 -14.77
N ALA A 108 -2.71 14.56 -15.25
CA ALA A 108 -1.29 14.46 -14.92
C ALA A 108 -0.98 14.59 -13.42
N THR A 109 -1.87 15.24 -12.67
CA THR A 109 -1.77 15.40 -11.22
C THR A 109 -2.20 14.17 -10.43
N THR A 110 -3.04 13.30 -11.00
CA THR A 110 -3.67 12.18 -10.28
C THR A 110 -2.69 11.21 -9.63
N PRO A 111 -1.59 10.76 -10.27
CA PRO A 111 -0.63 9.87 -9.61
C PRO A 111 0.00 10.49 -8.37
N CYS A 112 0.30 11.80 -8.42
CA CYS A 112 0.85 12.52 -7.26
C CYS A 112 -0.18 12.69 -6.15
N GLU A 113 -1.42 13.01 -6.52
CA GLU A 113 -2.52 13.11 -5.57
C GLU A 113 -2.75 11.77 -4.84
N ILE A 114 -2.76 10.65 -5.56
CA ILE A 114 -2.87 9.31 -4.99
C ILE A 114 -1.71 9.05 -4.02
N LYS A 115 -0.46 9.33 -4.43
CA LYS A 115 0.73 9.17 -3.58
C LYS A 115 0.60 9.94 -2.26
N THR A 116 0.21 11.21 -2.32
CA THR A 116 0.01 12.03 -1.12
C THR A 116 -1.10 11.47 -0.22
N LYS A 117 -2.22 11.03 -0.81
CA LYS A 117 -3.33 10.44 -0.05
C LYS A 117 -2.92 9.17 0.67
N VAL A 118 -2.23 8.23 0.00
CA VAL A 118 -1.78 6.99 0.66
C VAL A 118 -0.75 7.28 1.75
N GLU A 119 0.20 8.18 1.51
CA GLU A 119 1.24 8.57 2.48
C GLU A 119 0.64 9.17 3.76
N SER A 120 -0.43 9.94 3.64
CA SER A 120 -1.13 10.53 4.80
C SER A 120 -1.69 9.47 5.76
N MET A 121 -1.92 8.24 5.29
CA MET A 121 -2.49 7.15 6.07
C MET A 121 -1.43 6.25 6.74
N TYR A 122 -0.15 6.36 6.40
CA TYR A 122 0.89 5.40 6.81
C TYR A 122 0.98 5.24 8.34
N LYS A 123 1.03 6.37 9.06
CA LYS A 123 1.11 6.35 10.54
C LYS A 123 -0.08 5.63 11.15
N ALA A 124 -1.29 5.91 10.68
CA ALA A 124 -2.51 5.28 11.22
C ALA A 124 -2.60 3.78 10.85
N LEU A 125 -2.04 3.39 9.70
CA LEU A 125 -1.89 1.99 9.28
C LEU A 125 -0.81 1.23 10.06
N GLY A 126 0.00 1.92 10.85
CA GLY A 126 1.14 1.32 11.53
C GLY A 126 2.25 0.88 10.57
N ILE A 127 2.44 1.61 9.46
CA ILE A 127 3.52 1.41 8.49
C ILE A 127 4.31 2.71 8.31
N SER A 128 5.51 2.64 7.73
CA SER A 128 6.36 3.81 7.47
C SER A 128 6.72 3.98 6.00
N CYS A 129 7.25 5.16 5.67
CA CYS A 129 7.85 5.47 4.37
C CYS A 129 8.93 4.46 4.01
N ALA A 130 9.79 4.10 4.96
CA ALA A 130 10.82 3.10 4.77
C ALA A 130 10.22 1.72 4.45
N MET A 131 9.07 1.36 5.04
CA MET A 131 8.42 0.09 4.73
C MET A 131 7.84 0.07 3.31
N VAL A 132 7.25 1.16 2.85
CA VAL A 132 6.69 1.23 1.48
C VAL A 132 7.81 1.33 0.44
N GLY A 133 8.80 2.18 0.67
CA GLY A 133 9.91 2.43 -0.25
C GLY A 133 9.52 3.32 -1.43
N VAL A 134 10.43 3.44 -2.39
CA VAL A 134 10.26 4.23 -3.62
C VAL A 134 10.18 3.29 -4.82
N TRP A 135 9.30 3.60 -5.77
CA TRP A 135 9.17 2.85 -7.01
C TRP A 135 10.43 3.06 -7.87
N ASN A 136 11.12 1.98 -8.23
CA ASN A 136 12.38 2.00 -8.97
C ASN A 136 12.27 2.62 -10.37
N ASP A 137 11.11 2.49 -11.03
CA ASP A 137 10.88 3.01 -12.38
C ASP A 137 10.08 4.32 -12.36
N ALA A 138 10.03 4.99 -11.21
CA ALA A 138 9.37 6.29 -11.09
C ALA A 138 10.04 7.32 -12.03
N PRO A 139 9.27 8.08 -12.81
CA PRO A 139 9.82 9.08 -13.72
C PRO A 139 10.69 10.10 -12.97
N ALA A 140 11.89 10.35 -13.49
CA ALA A 140 12.80 11.32 -12.91
C ALA A 140 12.15 12.71 -12.78
N GLY A 141 12.33 13.35 -11.62
CA GLY A 141 11.72 14.65 -11.33
C GLY A 141 10.23 14.61 -10.98
N SER A 142 9.56 13.46 -11.04
CA SER A 142 8.18 13.33 -10.57
C SER A 142 8.10 13.23 -9.04
N CYS A 143 6.92 13.52 -8.50
CA CYS A 143 6.59 13.27 -7.08
C CYS A 143 6.76 11.79 -6.68
N LEU A 144 6.64 10.86 -7.65
CA LEU A 144 6.72 9.42 -7.42
C LEU A 144 8.16 8.96 -7.18
N ALA A 145 9.13 9.66 -7.77
CA ALA A 145 10.56 9.45 -7.55
C ALA A 145 11.05 10.07 -6.23
N SER A 146 10.23 10.93 -5.61
CA SER A 146 10.58 11.57 -4.35
C SER A 146 10.26 10.62 -3.18
N PRO A 147 11.23 10.31 -2.30
CA PRO A 147 10.95 9.56 -1.09
C PRO A 147 9.96 10.33 -0.22
N CYS A 148 9.03 9.63 0.41
CA CYS A 148 8.19 10.25 1.42
C CYS A 148 8.98 10.49 2.71
N SER A 149 8.44 11.37 3.55
CA SER A 149 9.08 11.80 4.79
C SER A 149 8.15 11.55 5.97
N ASP A 150 8.63 10.77 6.94
CA ASP A 150 7.93 10.49 8.18
C ASP A 150 8.93 10.33 9.35
N THR A 151 9.79 11.33 9.54
CA THR A 151 10.95 11.39 10.46
C THR A 151 10.78 10.92 11.92
N SER A 152 9.58 10.53 12.35
CA SER A 152 9.28 9.97 13.69
C SER A 152 8.58 8.60 13.66
N ASN A 153 8.43 8.00 12.49
CA ASN A 153 7.65 6.78 12.30
C ASN A 153 8.55 5.53 12.32
N THR A 154 8.66 4.91 13.49
CA THR A 154 9.48 3.72 13.74
C THR A 154 8.71 2.41 13.66
N HIS A 155 7.56 2.40 12.96
CA HIS A 155 6.73 1.21 12.87
C HIS A 155 7.48 0.01 12.24
N THR A 156 7.22 -1.16 12.80
CA THR A 156 7.66 -2.47 12.33
C THR A 156 6.45 -3.30 11.88
N LEU A 157 6.68 -4.41 11.16
CA LEU A 157 5.59 -5.32 10.77
C LEU A 157 4.96 -5.98 12.00
N LEU A 158 5.77 -6.69 12.78
CA LEU A 158 5.40 -7.26 14.09
C LEU A 158 5.79 -6.29 15.20
N ALA A 159 4.88 -6.07 16.14
CA ALA A 159 5.13 -5.37 17.39
C ALA A 159 5.65 -6.33 18.45
#